data_AF-A0A9C6U577-F1
#
_entry.id   AF-A0A9C6U577-F1
#
_cell.length_a   1.000
_cell.length_b   1.000
_cell.length_c   1.000
_cell.angle_alpha   90.00
_cell.angle_beta   90.00
_cell.angle_gamma   90.00
#
_symmetry.space_group_name_H-M   'P 1'
#
loop_
_entity.id
_entity.type
_entity.pdbx_description
1 polymer ?
#
loop_
_entity_poly.entity_id
_entity_poly.type
_entity_poly.pdbx_seq_one_letter_code
_entity_poly.pdbx_strand_id
1 'polypeptide(L)'
;MLTRRKRAMMLLQAPPAPPIEEATIQEVTLLSLPDVPLLQVLSLLPVRDLGAAGLASPRLAALTRTHATLWRGKETAELFYFEDVDGLLDLLRVMPPVHKLKFVVRRSPIVVAQFDSFTRFSRANAFTTLALEGPDTESCAGVVRELKPHLEYLEVSGVERGVGVLFHNLLGARALRTLEVRFESYFSKCAFRWPWAPAVALPRLRTVALKSEGEYFDGSRIRGPDPSLLDALRSLLRAHRLLTDCCRSRRVLH
;
A
#
# COMPACT_ATOMS: atom_id res chain seq x y z
N MET A 1 -20.91 -58.20 -77.46
CA MET A 1 -20.99 -56.75 -77.22
C MET A 1 -21.43 -56.53 -75.77
N LEU A 2 -20.51 -56.10 -74.92
CA LEU A 2 -20.74 -55.79 -73.51
C LEU A 2 -20.34 -54.33 -73.28
N THR A 3 -21.17 -53.67 -72.49
CA THR A 3 -21.43 -52.24 -72.44
C THR A 3 -20.37 -51.43 -71.69
N ARG A 4 -20.38 -50.12 -71.97
CA ARG A 4 -19.53 -48.98 -71.53
C ARG A 4 -19.26 -48.81 -70.01
N ARG A 5 -19.56 -49.81 -69.16
CA ARG A 5 -19.51 -49.70 -67.69
C ARG A 5 -18.19 -50.16 -67.05
N LYS A 6 -17.19 -50.57 -67.84
CA LYS A 6 -15.90 -51.10 -67.35
C LYS A 6 -14.72 -50.11 -67.35
N ARG A 7 -14.94 -48.83 -67.68
CA ARG A 7 -13.86 -47.81 -67.72
C ARG A 7 -13.87 -46.80 -66.56
N ALA A 8 -14.77 -46.94 -65.60
CA ALA A 8 -14.97 -45.95 -64.52
C ALA A 8 -14.67 -46.46 -63.09
N MET A 9 -13.98 -47.60 -62.94
CA MET A 9 -13.67 -48.17 -61.60
C MET A 9 -12.17 -48.41 -61.36
N MET A 10 -11.27 -47.80 -62.13
CA MET A 10 -9.83 -48.09 -62.00
C MET A 10 -8.89 -46.89 -61.78
N LEU A 11 -9.40 -45.69 -61.49
CA LEU A 11 -8.52 -44.50 -61.36
C LEU A 11 -8.88 -43.52 -60.24
N LEU A 12 -9.39 -43.99 -59.09
CA LEU A 12 -9.50 -43.16 -57.88
C LEU A 12 -9.22 -43.98 -56.62
N GLN A 13 -8.00 -44.52 -56.50
CA GLN A 13 -7.39 -44.75 -55.20
C GLN A 13 -6.15 -43.87 -55.13
N ALA A 14 -6.37 -42.61 -54.76
CA ALA A 14 -5.28 -41.78 -54.28
C ALA A 14 -4.77 -42.39 -52.96
N PRO A 15 -3.45 -42.47 -52.73
CA PRO A 15 -2.92 -42.92 -51.46
C PRO A 15 -3.45 -42.00 -50.34
N PRO A 16 -3.72 -42.54 -49.14
CA PRO A 16 -4.15 -41.71 -48.02
C PRO A 16 -3.09 -40.63 -47.79
N ALA A 17 -3.54 -39.38 -47.71
CA ALA A 17 -2.68 -38.27 -47.33
C ALA A 17 -1.98 -38.62 -45.99
N PRO A 18 -0.69 -38.28 -45.82
CA PRO A 18 -0.05 -38.46 -44.53
C PRO A 18 -0.87 -37.71 -43.47
N PRO A 19 -1.00 -38.26 -42.25
CA PRO A 19 -1.66 -37.54 -41.18
C PRO A 19 -0.96 -36.19 -41.04
N ILE A 20 -1.73 -35.12 -41.15
CA ILE A 20 -1.29 -33.79 -40.75
C ILE A 20 -0.96 -33.95 -39.27
N GLU A 21 0.32 -33.99 -38.93
CA GLU A 21 0.77 -33.82 -37.55
C GLU A 21 0.26 -32.44 -37.15
N GLU A 22 -0.89 -32.42 -36.47
CA GLU A 22 -1.36 -31.29 -35.71
C GLU A 22 -0.22 -30.97 -34.75
N ALA A 23 0.62 -30.00 -35.13
CA ALA A 23 1.58 -29.41 -34.25
C ALA A 23 0.79 -29.02 -33.00
N THR A 24 0.99 -29.78 -31.94
CA THR A 24 0.40 -29.50 -30.64
C THR A 24 0.87 -28.12 -30.29
N ILE A 25 -0.01 -27.13 -30.45
CA ILE A 25 0.21 -25.77 -29.98
C ILE A 25 0.29 -25.95 -28.46
N GLN A 26 1.50 -26.13 -27.94
CA GLN A 26 1.72 -26.18 -26.51
C GLN A 26 1.22 -24.84 -25.98
N GLU A 27 0.12 -24.87 -25.23
CA GLU A 27 -0.38 -23.70 -24.54
C GLU A 27 0.68 -23.26 -23.52
N VAL A 28 1.53 -22.34 -23.94
CA VAL A 28 2.51 -21.71 -23.07
C VAL A 28 1.74 -20.79 -22.15
N THR A 29 1.42 -21.28 -20.97
CA THR A 29 0.75 -20.48 -19.93
C THR A 29 1.71 -19.42 -19.40
N LEU A 30 1.21 -18.24 -19.00
CA LEU A 30 2.04 -17.16 -18.46
C LEU A 30 2.96 -17.63 -17.31
N LEU A 31 2.48 -18.56 -16.48
CA LEU A 31 3.21 -19.11 -15.34
C LEU A 31 4.30 -20.12 -15.74
N SER A 32 4.34 -20.58 -16.99
CA SER A 32 5.42 -21.42 -17.52
C SER A 32 6.65 -20.60 -17.95
N LEU A 33 6.50 -19.28 -18.11
CA LEU A 33 7.60 -18.39 -18.47
C LEU A 33 8.64 -18.30 -17.33
N PRO A 34 9.94 -18.13 -17.64
CA PRO A 34 10.95 -17.77 -16.65
C PRO A 34 10.72 -16.40 -16.02
N ASP A 35 11.37 -16.11 -14.88
CA ASP A 35 11.13 -14.88 -14.12
C ASP A 35 11.46 -13.60 -14.90
N VAL A 36 12.52 -13.58 -15.71
CA VAL A 36 12.94 -12.36 -16.43
C VAL A 36 11.91 -11.92 -17.48
N PRO A 37 11.44 -12.79 -18.41
CA PRO A 37 10.33 -12.44 -19.30
C PRO A 37 9.04 -12.10 -18.55
N LEU A 38 8.77 -12.79 -17.43
CA LEU A 38 7.59 -12.54 -16.63
C LEU A 38 7.61 -11.14 -16.00
N LEU A 39 8.77 -10.69 -15.51
CA LEU A 39 8.97 -9.32 -15.02
C LEU A 39 8.76 -8.27 -16.12
N GLN A 40 9.14 -8.55 -17.36
CA GLN A 40 8.87 -7.66 -18.48
C GLN A 40 7.36 -7.54 -18.73
N VAL A 41 6.62 -8.65 -18.74
CA VAL A 41 5.16 -8.62 -18.87
C VAL A 41 4.51 -7.86 -17.71
N LEU A 42 4.89 -8.16 -16.47
CA LEU A 42 4.38 -7.46 -15.28
C LEU A 42 4.67 -5.95 -15.31
N SER A 43 5.81 -5.54 -15.89
CA SER A 43 6.17 -4.12 -16.00
C SER A 43 5.21 -3.32 -16.89
N LEU A 44 4.48 -3.99 -17.78
CA LEU A 44 3.49 -3.37 -18.66
C LEU A 44 2.11 -3.22 -18.00
N LEU A 45 1.82 -3.98 -16.94
CA LEU A 45 0.50 -4.00 -16.30
C LEU A 45 0.23 -2.71 -15.50
N PRO A 46 -0.99 -2.16 -15.52
CA PRO A 46 -1.37 -1.08 -14.60
C PRO A 46 -1.38 -1.56 -13.14
N VAL A 47 -1.45 -0.63 -12.18
CA VAL A 47 -1.40 -0.94 -10.73
C VAL A 47 -2.44 -1.98 -10.32
N ARG A 48 -3.66 -1.86 -10.83
CA ARG A 48 -4.76 -2.80 -10.57
C ARG A 48 -4.39 -4.23 -10.94
N ASP A 49 -3.99 -4.42 -12.19
CA ASP A 49 -3.73 -5.74 -12.75
C ASP A 49 -2.45 -6.34 -12.18
N LEU A 50 -1.47 -5.49 -11.83
CA LEU A 50 -0.28 -5.92 -11.11
C LEU A 50 -0.63 -6.43 -9.71
N GLY A 51 -1.53 -5.75 -9.02
CA GLY A 51 -2.10 -6.21 -7.75
C GLY A 51 -2.83 -7.55 -7.89
N ALA A 52 -3.74 -7.64 -8.85
CA ALA A 52 -4.50 -8.86 -9.14
C ALA A 52 -3.58 -10.05 -9.50
N ALA A 53 -2.55 -9.80 -10.32
CA ALA A 53 -1.54 -10.79 -10.67
C ALA A 53 -0.79 -11.30 -9.42
N GLY A 54 -0.41 -10.39 -8.53
CA GLY A 54 0.21 -10.74 -7.25
C GLY A 54 -0.71 -11.59 -6.36
N LEU A 55 -2.01 -11.29 -6.33
CA LEU A 55 -2.99 -12.04 -5.53
C LEU A 55 -3.31 -13.41 -6.13
N ALA A 56 -3.25 -13.54 -7.45
CA ALA A 56 -3.61 -14.77 -8.17
C ALA A 56 -2.59 -15.92 -8.02
N SER A 57 -1.32 -15.62 -7.76
CA SER A 57 -0.27 -16.64 -7.68
C SER A 57 0.85 -16.27 -6.70
N PRO A 58 1.29 -17.21 -5.82
CA PRO A 58 2.41 -16.97 -4.91
C PRO A 58 3.71 -16.56 -5.62
N ARG A 59 3.98 -17.10 -6.82
CA ARG A 59 5.17 -16.76 -7.61
C ARG A 59 5.12 -15.32 -8.09
N LEU A 60 3.97 -14.89 -8.60
CA LEU A 60 3.75 -13.51 -9.02
C LEU A 60 3.81 -12.56 -7.82
N ALA A 61 3.21 -12.94 -6.68
CA ALA A 61 3.31 -12.19 -5.43
C ALA A 61 4.76 -11.98 -4.99
N ALA A 62 5.61 -13.01 -5.10
CA ALA A 62 7.03 -12.90 -4.76
C ALA A 62 7.75 -11.91 -5.67
N LEU A 63 7.47 -11.95 -6.98
CA LEU A 63 8.06 -11.03 -7.95
C LEU A 63 7.58 -9.58 -7.71
N THR A 64 6.27 -9.36 -7.53
CA THR A 64 5.72 -8.02 -7.31
C THR A 64 6.24 -7.40 -6.02
N ARG A 65 6.43 -8.19 -4.95
CA ARG A 65 7.03 -7.72 -3.68
C ARG A 65 8.52 -7.42 -3.79
N THR A 66 9.26 -8.23 -4.54
CA THR A 66 10.73 -8.12 -4.61
C THR A 66 11.16 -6.98 -5.53
N HIS A 67 10.43 -6.75 -6.63
CA HIS A 67 10.82 -5.82 -7.68
C HIS A 67 10.05 -4.51 -7.60
N ALA A 68 10.51 -3.60 -6.74
CA ALA A 68 9.94 -2.26 -6.57
C ALA A 68 9.89 -1.42 -7.86
N THR A 69 10.71 -1.74 -8.87
CA THR A 69 10.67 -1.10 -10.19
C THR A 69 9.36 -1.35 -10.94
N LEU A 70 8.65 -2.43 -10.65
CA LEU A 70 7.35 -2.74 -11.25
C LEU A 70 6.26 -1.72 -10.87
N TRP A 71 6.44 -1.01 -9.76
CA TRP A 71 5.42 -0.10 -9.21
C TRP A 71 5.69 1.37 -9.53
N ARG A 72 6.87 1.68 -10.09
CA ARG A 72 7.31 3.05 -10.34
C ARG A 72 6.71 3.59 -11.65
N GLY A 73 6.28 4.86 -11.66
CA GLY A 73 5.85 5.54 -12.88
C GLY A 73 4.48 5.10 -13.37
N LYS A 74 3.70 4.42 -12.52
CA LYS A 74 2.34 3.94 -12.84
C LYS A 74 1.25 4.88 -12.33
N GLU A 75 1.64 5.96 -11.66
CA GLU A 75 0.80 7.05 -11.15
C GLU A 75 0.18 7.93 -12.24
N THR A 76 0.77 7.99 -13.44
CA THR A 76 0.46 9.03 -14.44
C THR A 76 -0.53 8.62 -15.53
N ALA A 77 -0.90 7.34 -15.62
CA ALA A 77 -1.70 6.86 -16.74
C ALA A 77 -3.21 6.96 -16.50
N GLU A 78 -3.69 6.59 -15.31
CA GLU A 78 -5.11 6.61 -14.91
C GLU A 78 -5.18 6.65 -13.37
N LEU A 79 -6.01 7.53 -12.81
CA LEU A 79 -6.24 7.58 -11.37
C LEU A 79 -6.88 6.26 -10.93
N PHE A 80 -6.15 5.43 -10.18
CA PHE A 80 -6.65 4.14 -9.73
C PHE A 80 -7.34 4.26 -8.38
N TYR A 81 -8.64 3.98 -8.39
CA TYR A 81 -9.50 4.02 -7.21
C TYR A 81 -9.86 2.61 -6.75
N PHE A 82 -9.98 2.44 -5.45
CA PHE A 82 -10.54 1.25 -4.82
C PHE A 82 -11.98 1.52 -4.42
N GLU A 83 -12.82 0.49 -4.60
CA GLU A 83 -14.23 0.50 -4.19
C GLU A 83 -14.37 0.45 -2.66
N ASP A 84 -13.40 -0.15 -1.97
CA ASP A 84 -13.33 -0.23 -0.52
C ASP A 84 -11.87 -0.16 -0.02
N VAL A 85 -11.72 -0.09 1.31
CA VAL A 85 -10.41 -0.09 1.96
C VAL A 85 -9.75 -1.46 1.87
N ASP A 86 -10.52 -2.54 1.80
CA ASP A 86 -9.99 -3.91 1.81
C ASP A 86 -9.20 -4.21 0.52
N GLY A 87 -9.67 -3.75 -0.64
CA GLY A 87 -8.94 -3.84 -1.90
C GLY A 87 -7.60 -3.10 -1.86
N LEU A 88 -7.52 -1.98 -1.13
CA LEU A 88 -6.26 -1.30 -0.88
C LEU A 88 -5.34 -2.14 0.02
N LEU A 89 -5.86 -2.72 1.11
CA LEU A 89 -5.07 -3.57 1.99
C LEU A 89 -4.54 -4.83 1.26
N ASP A 90 -5.35 -5.42 0.38
CA ASP A 90 -4.93 -6.53 -0.47
C ASP A 90 -3.81 -6.13 -1.43
N LEU A 91 -3.84 -4.92 -1.97
CA LEU A 91 -2.72 -4.40 -2.76
C LEU A 91 -1.43 -4.33 -1.90
N LEU A 92 -1.51 -3.78 -0.68
CA LEU A 92 -0.34 -3.66 0.21
C LEU A 92 0.29 -5.01 0.52
N ARG A 93 -0.50 -6.08 0.57
CA ARG A 93 0.00 -7.43 0.80
C ARG A 93 0.93 -7.88 -0.31
N VAL A 94 0.71 -7.49 -1.57
CA VAL A 94 1.52 -7.95 -2.73
C VAL A 94 2.55 -6.92 -3.18
N MET A 95 2.56 -5.74 -2.55
CA MET A 95 3.51 -4.68 -2.80
C MET A 95 4.85 -4.87 -2.06
N PRO A 96 5.93 -4.25 -2.56
CA PRO A 96 7.19 -4.17 -1.85
C PRO A 96 7.03 -3.49 -0.49
N PRO A 97 7.88 -3.81 0.50
CA PRO A 97 7.85 -3.17 1.81
C PRO A 97 7.90 -1.63 1.72
N VAL A 98 6.85 -1.00 2.23
CA VAL A 98 6.70 0.46 2.29
C VAL A 98 7.27 0.96 3.61
N HIS A 99 8.17 1.94 3.50
CA HIS A 99 8.86 2.52 4.66
C HIS A 99 8.38 3.94 4.97
N LYS A 100 7.86 4.65 3.95
CA LYS A 100 7.23 5.95 4.10
C LYS A 100 5.81 5.91 3.56
N LEU A 101 4.85 6.23 4.42
CA LEU A 101 3.45 6.42 4.04
C LEU A 101 3.11 7.91 4.08
N LYS A 102 2.54 8.41 2.98
CA LYS A 102 1.79 9.66 2.95
C LYS A 102 0.32 9.32 2.75
N PHE A 103 -0.53 9.76 3.66
CA PHE A 103 -1.96 9.54 3.58
C PHE A 103 -2.69 10.88 3.64
N VAL A 104 -3.51 11.16 2.64
CA VAL A 104 -4.36 12.34 2.61
C VAL A 104 -5.78 11.90 2.89
N VAL A 105 -6.35 12.41 3.98
CA VAL A 105 -7.76 12.24 4.29
C VAL A 105 -8.55 13.26 3.47
N ARG A 106 -9.37 12.79 2.54
CA ARG A 106 -10.26 13.60 1.72
C ARG A 106 -11.58 12.87 1.57
N ARG A 107 -12.65 13.48 2.09
CA ARG A 107 -14.00 12.96 1.90
C ARG A 107 -14.43 13.19 0.46
N SER A 108 -14.34 12.15 -0.35
CA SER A 108 -14.93 12.11 -1.68
C SER A 108 -16.17 11.21 -1.65
N PRO A 109 -17.30 11.63 -2.24
CA PRO A 109 -18.47 10.76 -2.38
C PRO A 109 -18.25 9.62 -3.39
N ILE A 110 -17.14 9.62 -4.13
CA ILE A 110 -16.87 8.70 -5.25
C ILE A 110 -15.61 7.85 -4.99
N VAL A 111 -14.66 8.34 -4.19
CA VAL A 111 -13.35 7.71 -3.99
C VAL A 111 -13.21 7.18 -2.58
N VAL A 112 -13.12 5.86 -2.44
CA VAL A 112 -12.95 5.18 -1.14
C VAL A 112 -11.48 4.93 -0.81
N ALA A 113 -10.62 4.76 -1.80
CA ALA A 113 -9.20 5.00 -1.63
C ALA A 113 -8.53 5.20 -3.00
N GLN A 114 -7.40 5.89 -3.04
CA GLN A 114 -6.64 6.11 -4.26
C GLN A 114 -5.17 5.76 -4.04
N PHE A 115 -4.59 5.07 -5.03
CA PHE A 115 -3.14 4.98 -5.17
C PHE A 115 -2.63 6.23 -5.89
N ASP A 116 -1.91 7.10 -5.19
CA ASP A 116 -1.39 8.34 -5.76
C ASP A 116 -0.03 8.12 -6.40
N SER A 117 0.96 7.62 -5.65
CA SER A 117 2.29 7.37 -6.21
C SER A 117 3.11 6.37 -5.40
N PHE A 118 4.05 5.73 -6.10
CA PHE A 118 5.07 4.90 -5.50
C PHE A 118 6.46 5.30 -5.99
N THR A 119 7.30 5.75 -5.07
CA THR A 119 8.65 6.20 -5.38
C THR A 119 9.69 5.46 -4.55
N ARG A 120 10.85 5.18 -5.16
CA ARG A 120 12.05 4.66 -4.49
C ARG A 120 13.23 5.50 -4.93
N PHE A 121 13.78 6.29 -4.02
CA PHE A 121 15.01 7.06 -4.27
C PHE A 121 16.22 6.12 -4.34
N SER A 122 17.29 6.45 -5.06
CA SER A 122 18.49 5.59 -5.15
C SER A 122 19.61 5.96 -4.16
N ARG A 123 19.38 6.97 -3.31
CA ARG A 123 20.37 7.43 -2.31
C ARG A 123 20.34 6.54 -1.06
N ALA A 124 21.40 6.57 -0.26
CA ALA A 124 21.63 5.71 0.92
C ALA A 124 20.48 5.64 1.97
N ASN A 125 19.48 6.53 1.90
CA ASN A 125 18.26 6.54 2.71
C ASN A 125 16.98 6.41 1.84
N ALA A 126 17.03 5.51 0.86
CA ALA A 126 15.98 5.24 -0.11
C ALA A 126 14.71 4.65 0.54
N PHE A 127 13.78 5.50 0.97
CA PHE A 127 12.47 5.00 1.37
C PHE A 127 11.64 4.64 0.15
N THR A 128 11.10 3.42 0.18
CA THR A 128 9.89 3.10 -0.57
C THR A 128 8.76 3.97 -0.01
N THR A 129 8.33 4.95 -0.79
CA THR A 129 7.28 5.90 -0.43
C THR A 129 6.01 5.52 -1.15
N LEU A 130 4.93 5.36 -0.39
CA LEU A 130 3.58 5.18 -0.89
C LEU A 130 2.75 6.41 -0.52
N ALA A 131 2.11 7.02 -1.50
CA ALA A 131 1.12 8.07 -1.29
C ALA A 131 -0.27 7.52 -1.58
N LEU A 132 -1.21 7.75 -0.65
CA LEU A 132 -2.59 7.30 -0.73
C LEU A 132 -3.53 8.45 -0.38
N GLU A 133 -4.71 8.43 -0.98
CA GLU A 133 -5.85 9.24 -0.57
C GLU A 133 -6.96 8.32 -0.05
N GLY A 134 -7.70 8.72 0.97
CA GLY A 134 -8.85 7.96 1.48
C GLY A 134 -9.82 8.81 2.29
N PRO A 135 -11.01 8.28 2.62
CA PRO A 135 -12.15 9.06 3.09
C PRO A 135 -12.01 9.50 4.54
N ASP A 136 -11.28 8.74 5.36
CA ASP A 136 -11.18 8.98 6.79
C ASP A 136 -9.89 8.45 7.43
N THR A 137 -9.73 8.82 8.69
CA THR A 137 -8.62 8.41 9.55
C THR A 137 -8.67 6.92 9.92
N GLU A 138 -9.82 6.26 9.84
CA GLU A 138 -9.95 4.82 10.14
C GLU A 138 -9.35 3.97 9.02
N SER A 139 -9.61 4.36 7.78
CA SER A 139 -8.99 3.82 6.57
C SER A 139 -7.47 3.96 6.63
N CYS A 140 -6.98 5.15 7.02
CA CYS A 140 -5.56 5.37 7.29
C CYS A 140 -5.02 4.42 8.37
N ALA A 141 -5.77 4.23 9.45
CA ALA A 141 -5.37 3.35 10.55
C ALA A 141 -5.29 1.87 10.14
N GLY A 142 -6.16 1.42 9.24
CA GLY A 142 -6.08 0.10 8.59
C GLY A 142 -4.78 -0.08 7.81
N VAL A 143 -4.43 0.90 6.96
CA VAL A 143 -3.16 0.91 6.20
C VAL A 143 -1.95 0.92 7.14
N VAL A 144 -1.98 1.75 8.18
CA VAL A 144 -0.90 1.81 9.19
C VAL A 144 -0.72 0.46 9.88
N ARG A 145 -1.81 -0.29 10.13
CA ARG A 145 -1.73 -1.61 10.76
C ARG A 145 -0.96 -2.61 9.89
N GLU A 146 -1.25 -2.65 8.60
CA GLU A 146 -0.55 -3.52 7.64
C GLU A 146 0.92 -3.14 7.48
N LEU A 147 1.22 -1.84 7.42
CA LEU A 147 2.59 -1.34 7.20
C LEU A 147 3.43 -1.24 8.48
N LYS A 148 2.81 -1.37 9.66
CA LYS A 148 3.41 -1.17 10.99
C LYS A 148 4.82 -1.76 11.17
N PRO A 149 5.13 -2.99 10.71
CA PRO A 149 6.44 -3.59 10.97
C PRO A 149 7.61 -2.84 10.31
N HIS A 150 7.37 -2.20 9.16
CA HIS A 150 8.40 -1.57 8.32
C HIS A 150 8.28 -0.05 8.25
N LEU A 151 7.18 0.51 8.75
CA LEU A 151 6.86 1.93 8.65
C LEU A 151 7.84 2.78 9.48
N GLU A 152 8.69 3.54 8.80
CA GLU A 152 9.65 4.46 9.42
C GLU A 152 9.15 5.92 9.40
N TYR A 153 8.34 6.29 8.40
CA TYR A 153 7.83 7.64 8.22
C TYR A 153 6.34 7.61 7.95
N LEU A 154 5.57 8.32 8.76
CA LEU A 154 4.15 8.51 8.55
C LEU A 154 3.85 10.00 8.45
N GLU A 155 3.20 10.39 7.35
CA GLU A 155 2.66 11.73 7.12
C GLU A 155 1.16 11.58 6.85
N VAL A 156 0.31 12.14 7.71
CA VAL A 156 -1.15 12.14 7.55
C VAL A 156 -1.64 13.58 7.44
N SER A 157 -2.41 13.89 6.40
CA SER A 157 -2.98 15.23 6.15
C SER A 157 -4.51 15.18 6.05
N GLY A 158 -5.19 16.33 6.19
CA GLY A 158 -6.66 16.38 6.15
C GLY A 158 -7.35 15.80 7.40
N VAL A 159 -6.64 15.68 8.53
CA VAL A 159 -7.22 15.01 9.71
C VAL A 159 -8.24 15.93 10.40
N GLU A 160 -9.52 15.61 10.25
CA GLU A 160 -10.61 16.29 10.96
C GLU A 160 -10.99 15.57 12.26
N ARG A 161 -11.13 14.24 12.23
CA ARG A 161 -11.63 13.38 13.33
C ARG A 161 -10.83 12.08 13.41
N GLY A 162 -11.04 11.28 14.46
CA GLY A 162 -10.49 9.92 14.54
C GLY A 162 -9.00 9.82 14.91
N VAL A 163 -8.38 10.91 15.37
CA VAL A 163 -6.96 10.98 15.78
C VAL A 163 -6.61 9.89 16.81
N GLY A 164 -7.54 9.60 17.72
CA GLY A 164 -7.35 8.54 18.71
C GLY A 164 -7.21 7.16 18.09
N VAL A 165 -7.97 6.86 17.02
CA VAL A 165 -7.88 5.60 16.27
C VAL A 165 -6.54 5.50 15.57
N LEU A 166 -6.08 6.59 14.95
CA LEU A 166 -4.74 6.64 14.35
C LEU A 166 -3.65 6.36 15.39
N PHE A 167 -3.66 7.07 16.52
CA PHE A 167 -2.67 6.89 17.58
C PHE A 167 -2.69 5.49 18.18
N HIS A 168 -3.88 4.91 18.37
CA HIS A 168 -4.00 3.53 18.81
C HIS A 168 -3.36 2.55 17.83
N ASN A 169 -3.55 2.75 16.51
CA ASN A 169 -2.96 1.87 15.51
C ASN A 169 -1.45 2.08 15.35
N LEU A 170 -0.87 3.18 15.84
CA LEU A 170 0.59 3.36 15.89
C LEU A 170 1.26 2.60 17.03
N LEU A 171 0.50 2.15 18.03
CA LEU A 171 1.07 1.40 19.16
C LEU A 171 1.84 0.17 18.68
N GLY A 172 3.10 0.05 19.11
CA GLY A 172 4.00 -1.01 18.67
C GLY A 172 4.63 -0.82 17.28
N ALA A 173 4.49 0.34 16.64
CA ALA A 173 5.24 0.69 15.41
C ALA A 173 6.72 0.97 15.74
N ARG A 174 7.49 -0.09 15.95
CA ARG A 174 8.88 -0.02 16.46
C ARG A 174 9.87 0.60 15.47
N ALA A 175 9.55 0.56 14.18
CA ALA A 175 10.37 1.13 13.12
C ALA A 175 10.16 2.65 12.96
N LEU A 176 9.05 3.20 13.47
CA LEU A 176 8.63 4.58 13.22
C LEU A 176 9.63 5.57 13.81
N ARG A 177 10.14 6.46 12.94
CA ARG A 177 11.11 7.53 13.26
C ARG A 177 10.49 8.90 13.17
N THR A 178 9.58 9.10 12.20
CA THR A 178 8.93 10.39 11.96
C THR A 178 7.43 10.20 11.93
N LEU A 179 6.73 10.98 12.74
CA LEU A 179 5.29 11.13 12.71
C LEU A 179 4.95 12.59 12.39
N GLU A 180 4.30 12.82 11.26
CA GLU A 180 3.75 14.11 10.89
C GLU A 180 2.23 13.98 10.76
N VAL A 181 1.50 14.81 11.51
CA VAL A 181 0.03 14.89 11.44
C VAL A 181 -0.36 16.33 11.19
N ARG A 182 -1.11 16.53 10.11
CA ARG A 182 -1.66 17.80 9.69
C ARG A 182 -3.17 17.76 9.89
N PHE A 183 -3.63 18.61 10.80
CA PHE A 183 -5.02 18.72 11.21
C PHE A 183 -5.71 19.75 10.34
N GLU A 184 -6.77 19.32 9.66
CA GLU A 184 -7.71 20.23 8.99
C GLU A 184 -8.61 20.92 10.03
N SER A 185 -8.96 20.18 11.09
CA SER A 185 -9.71 20.70 12.23
C SER A 185 -9.11 20.17 13.54
N TYR A 186 -9.07 21.03 14.56
CA TYR A 186 -8.54 20.71 15.90
C TYR A 186 -9.61 20.75 17.00
N PHE A 187 -10.88 20.88 16.63
CA PHE A 187 -12.02 20.94 17.57
C PHE A 187 -12.50 19.55 17.98
N SER A 188 -12.03 18.51 17.30
CA SER A 188 -12.45 17.13 17.55
C SER A 188 -11.87 16.58 18.84
N LYS A 189 -12.75 16.02 19.68
CA LYS A 189 -12.37 15.35 20.92
C LYS A 189 -11.48 14.14 20.64
N CYS A 190 -10.52 13.91 21.55
CA CYS A 190 -9.66 12.74 21.54
C CYS A 190 -9.49 12.22 22.98
N ALA A 191 -10.15 11.10 23.27
CA ALA A 191 -10.02 10.42 24.56
C ALA A 191 -8.73 9.59 24.67
N PHE A 192 -7.98 9.41 23.58
CA PHE A 192 -6.80 8.58 23.57
C PHE A 192 -5.70 9.15 24.45
N ARG A 193 -5.06 8.28 25.22
CA ARG A 193 -3.90 8.59 26.05
C ARG A 193 -2.82 7.57 25.74
N TRP A 194 -1.61 8.06 25.49
CA TRP A 194 -0.49 7.18 25.21
C TRP A 194 -0.15 6.35 26.44
N PRO A 195 -0.20 5.00 26.35
CA PRO A 195 0.16 4.13 27.46
C PRO A 195 1.66 4.26 27.75
N TRP A 196 2.03 4.28 29.03
CA TRP A 196 3.42 4.44 29.48
C TRP A 196 4.23 3.14 29.47
N ALA A 197 3.60 2.03 29.06
CA ALA A 197 4.24 0.72 29.04
C ALA A 197 5.31 0.62 27.93
N PRO A 198 6.53 0.14 28.23
CA PRO A 198 7.62 0.01 27.25
C PRO A 198 7.29 -0.86 26.04
N ALA A 199 6.41 -1.85 26.19
CA ALA A 199 6.00 -2.74 25.11
C ALA A 199 5.22 -2.02 23.99
N VAL A 200 4.62 -0.88 24.33
CA VAL A 200 3.70 -0.11 23.48
C VAL A 200 4.35 1.19 22.99
N ALA A 201 5.60 1.43 23.42
CA ALA A 201 6.40 2.58 23.04
C ALA A 201 6.70 2.63 21.55
N LEU A 202 6.97 3.85 21.06
CA LEU A 202 7.58 4.13 19.76
C LEU A 202 9.08 4.38 19.97
N PRO A 203 9.91 3.32 20.14
CA PRO A 203 11.29 3.45 20.63
C PRO A 203 12.22 4.20 19.68
N ARG A 204 11.91 4.21 18.38
CA ARG A 204 12.73 4.83 17.34
C ARG A 204 12.21 6.19 16.89
N LEU A 205 11.09 6.65 17.45
CA LEU A 205 10.53 7.95 17.10
C LEU A 205 11.57 9.02 17.45
N ARG A 206 11.70 10.03 16.60
CA ARG A 206 12.67 11.13 16.78
C ARG A 206 12.01 12.46 16.46
N THR A 207 11.11 12.44 15.49
CA THR A 207 10.45 13.63 14.99
C THR A 207 8.95 13.45 15.13
N VAL A 208 8.32 14.39 15.84
CA VAL A 208 6.87 14.55 15.89
C VAL A 208 6.56 15.95 15.40
N ALA A 209 5.85 16.05 14.29
CA ALA A 209 5.39 17.31 13.71
C ALA A 209 3.86 17.34 13.72
N LEU A 210 3.28 18.34 14.38
CA LEU A 210 1.85 18.53 14.48
C LEU A 210 1.56 19.91 13.88
N LYS A 211 0.83 19.94 12.77
CA LYS A 211 0.56 21.16 12.00
C LYS A 211 -0.95 21.36 11.87
N SER A 212 -1.38 22.60 11.84
CA SER A 212 -2.76 22.95 11.45
C SER A 212 -2.72 23.45 10.01
N GLU A 213 -3.60 22.93 9.16
CA GLU A 213 -3.68 23.25 7.72
C GLU A 213 -4.78 24.27 7.39
N GLY A 214 -5.57 24.74 8.36
CA GLY A 214 -6.59 25.74 8.10
C GLY A 214 -7.29 26.31 9.33
N GLU A 215 -7.87 27.49 9.13
CA GLU A 215 -8.74 28.22 10.06
C GLU A 215 -10.19 27.71 9.95
N TYR A 216 -10.43 26.40 10.00
CA TYR A 216 -11.79 25.88 9.85
C TYR A 216 -12.65 26.36 11.03
N PHE A 217 -13.45 27.40 10.81
CA PHE A 217 -14.33 27.96 11.82
C PHE A 217 -15.61 27.12 11.86
N ASP A 218 -15.78 26.29 12.88
CA ASP A 218 -16.96 25.42 13.05
C ASP A 218 -18.24 26.18 13.47
N GLY A 219 -18.19 27.52 13.46
CA GLY A 219 -19.27 28.38 13.95
C GLY A 219 -19.44 28.37 15.47
N SER A 220 -18.60 27.64 16.21
CA SER A 220 -18.66 27.60 17.66
C SER A 220 -18.01 28.84 18.28
N ARG A 221 -18.48 29.21 19.48
CA ARG A 221 -17.87 30.27 20.30
C ARG A 221 -16.54 29.83 20.94
N ILE A 222 -16.16 28.57 20.79
CA ILE A 222 -14.99 27.98 21.43
C ILE A 222 -13.78 28.25 20.54
N ARG A 223 -12.97 29.25 20.92
CA ARG A 223 -11.70 29.53 20.23
C ARG A 223 -10.64 28.54 20.69
N GLY A 224 -10.15 27.72 19.76
CA GLY A 224 -8.94 26.92 19.93
C GLY A 224 -9.15 25.41 19.99
N PRO A 225 -8.05 24.65 20.09
CA PRO A 225 -8.07 23.19 20.09
C PRO A 225 -8.80 22.61 21.28
N ASP A 226 -9.51 21.50 21.05
CA ASP A 226 -10.22 20.79 22.10
C ASP A 226 -9.24 20.35 23.21
N PRO A 227 -9.57 20.57 24.50
CA PRO A 227 -8.66 20.23 25.60
C PRO A 227 -8.25 18.75 25.62
N SER A 228 -9.14 17.85 25.23
CA SER A 228 -8.85 16.41 25.22
C SER A 228 -7.83 16.04 24.13
N LEU A 229 -7.91 16.69 22.97
CA LEU A 229 -6.91 16.59 21.90
C LEU A 229 -5.55 17.09 22.37
N LEU A 230 -5.49 18.29 22.97
CA LEU A 230 -4.25 18.83 23.52
C LEU A 230 -3.60 17.88 24.52
N ASP A 231 -4.39 17.30 25.42
CA ASP A 231 -3.88 16.34 26.39
C ASP A 231 -3.42 15.03 25.75
N ALA A 232 -4.03 14.59 24.65
CA ALA A 232 -3.60 13.42 23.90
C ALA A 232 -2.22 13.66 23.29
N LEU A 233 -2.03 14.84 22.69
CA LEU A 233 -0.74 15.29 22.14
C LEU A 233 0.32 15.44 23.24
N ARG A 234 -0.04 16.02 24.40
CA ARG A 234 0.86 16.08 25.57
C ARG A 234 1.25 14.69 26.05
N SER A 235 0.32 13.73 26.06
CA SER A 235 0.62 12.35 26.46
C SER A 235 1.59 11.67 25.49
N LEU A 236 1.48 11.92 24.18
CA LEU A 236 2.43 11.46 23.16
C LEU A 236 3.83 12.01 23.44
N LEU A 237 3.94 13.33 23.59
CA LEU A 237 5.22 14.01 23.79
C LEU A 237 5.88 13.57 25.10
N ARG A 238 5.10 13.39 26.18
CA ARG A 238 5.61 12.89 27.47
C ARG A 238 6.09 11.44 27.36
N ALA A 239 5.28 10.55 26.79
CA ALA A 239 5.67 9.16 26.58
C ALA A 239 6.96 9.07 25.76
N HIS A 240 7.14 9.98 24.79
CA HIS A 240 8.31 9.99 23.95
C HIS A 240 9.57 10.59 24.63
N ARG A 241 9.44 11.70 25.37
CA ARG A 241 10.55 12.31 26.12
C ARG A 241 11.15 11.36 27.15
N LEU A 242 10.30 10.62 27.85
CA LEU A 242 10.75 9.62 28.82
C LEU A 242 11.52 8.48 28.16
N LEU A 243 11.15 8.05 26.95
CA LEU A 243 11.91 7.05 26.21
C LEU A 243 13.30 7.57 25.82
N THR A 244 13.40 8.83 25.39
CA THR A 244 14.70 9.43 25.05
C THR A 244 15.60 9.59 26.27
N ASP A 245 15.03 9.90 27.44
CA ASP A 245 15.77 10.05 28.70
C ASP A 245 16.16 8.69 29.29
N CYS A 246 15.27 7.68 29.24
CA CYS A 246 15.57 6.29 29.62
C CYS A 246 16.63 5.63 28.72
N CYS A 247 16.71 5.98 27.44
CA CYS A 247 17.79 5.53 26.57
C CYS A 247 19.13 6.23 26.88
N ARG A 248 19.11 7.43 27.47
CA ARG A 248 20.32 8.15 27.92
C ARG A 248 20.82 7.68 29.29
N SER A 249 19.95 7.20 30.18
CA SER A 249 20.34 6.73 31.53
C SER A 249 20.90 5.30 31.60
N ARG A 250 21.03 4.58 30.48
CA ARG A 250 21.59 3.21 30.42
C ARG A 250 23.08 3.11 30.04
N ARG A 251 23.86 4.17 30.15
CA ARG A 251 25.33 4.08 30.07
C ARG A 251 25.97 4.52 31.38
N VAL A 252 26.93 3.70 31.82
CA VAL A 252 27.82 3.81 32.97
C VAL A 252 27.34 3.05 34.22
N LEU A 253 27.69 1.77 34.24
CA LEU A 253 28.29 1.11 35.41
C LEU A 253 29.47 0.29 34.86
N HIS A 254 30.67 0.83 35.05
CA HIS A 254 31.91 0.08 35.18
C HIS A 254 32.39 0.29 36.62
#